data_AF-A0A1Y1L5W0-F1
#
_entry.id   AF-A0A1Y1L5W0-F1
#
_cell.length_a   1.000
_cell.length_b   1.000
_cell.length_c   1.000
_cell.angle_alpha   90.00
_cell.angle_beta   90.00
_cell.angle_gamma   90.00
#
_symmetry.space_group_name_H-M   'P 1'
#
loop_
_entity.id
_entity.type
_entity.pdbx_description
1 polymer ?
#
loop_
_entity_poly.entity_id
_entity_poly.type
_entity_poly.pdbx_seq_one_letter_code
_entity_poly.pdbx_strand_id
1 'polypeptide(L)'
;FFLVGGGYGAMLTTTLLACIAAVDHSQQAVVTSATYLARSLGGTVGITIGSAVYQNILKNRLWDRFGHQPNAADEIRRIRDDLDELRHLPDGWYDGVIDSFMEAFRGVWLTMFVLAIAG
;
A
#
# COMPACT_ATOMS: atom_id res chain seq x y z
N PHE A 1 6.17 18.50 -2.63
CA PHE A 1 5.41 17.87 -3.73
C PHE A 1 6.07 18.02 -5.11
N PHE A 2 6.56 19.21 -5.51
CA PHE A 2 7.14 19.41 -6.84
C PHE A 2 8.38 18.54 -7.15
N LEU A 3 9.31 18.42 -6.20
CA LEU A 3 10.52 17.58 -6.34
C LEU A 3 10.23 16.07 -6.36
N VAL A 4 9.24 15.60 -5.61
CA VAL A 4 8.84 14.19 -5.57
C VAL A 4 8.17 13.78 -6.89
N GLY A 5 7.30 14.64 -7.44
CA GLY A 5 6.67 14.40 -8.74
C GLY A 5 7.66 14.43 -9.90
N GLY A 6 8.59 15.40 -9.88
CA GLY A 6 9.66 15.50 -10.89
C GLY A 6 10.62 14.31 -10.86
N GLY A 7 11.05 13.88 -9.67
CA GLY A 7 11.94 12.73 -9.49
C GLY A 7 11.30 11.41 -9.95
N TYR A 8 10.02 11.20 -9.63
CA TYR A 8 9.29 10.01 -10.07
C TYR A 8 9.12 9.95 -11.60
N GLY A 9 8.82 11.10 -12.23
CA GLY A 9 8.76 11.21 -13.68
C GLY A 9 10.12 11.00 -14.36
N ALA A 10 11.19 11.55 -13.79
CA ALA A 10 12.55 11.38 -14.30
C ALA A 10 13.02 9.92 -14.18
N MET A 11 12.73 9.23 -13.07
CA MET A 11 13.11 7.83 -12.87
C MET A 11 12.37 6.89 -13.85
N LEU A 12 11.08 7.11 -14.07
CA LEU A 12 10.30 6.39 -15.08
C LEU A 12 10.88 6.59 -16.49
N THR A 13 11.21 7.83 -16.84
CA THR A 13 11.76 8.17 -18.17
C THR A 13 13.16 7.59 -18.37
N THR A 14 14.00 7.63 -17.32
CA THR A 14 15.38 7.12 -17.37
C THR A 14 15.40 5.58 -17.45
N THR A 15 14.50 4.90 -16.76
CA THR A 15 14.38 3.43 -16.83
C THR A 15 13.93 2.99 -18.23
N LEU A 16 12.94 3.67 -18.79
CA LEU A 16 12.51 3.43 -20.18
C LEU A 16 13.67 3.67 -21.17
N LEU A 17 14.41 4.76 -21.00
CA LEU A 17 15.53 5.10 -21.86
C LEU A 17 16.69 4.09 -21.73
N ALA A 18 16.99 3.61 -20.52
CA ALA A 18 18.01 2.60 -20.28
C ALA A 18 17.62 1.24 -20.90
N CYS A 19 16.36 0.82 -20.78
CA CYS A 19 15.86 -0.41 -21.41
C CYS A 19 15.90 -0.35 -22.94
N ILE A 20 15.64 0.82 -23.54
CA ILE A 20 15.73 1.03 -24.99
C ILE A 20 17.20 1.06 -25.45
N ALA A 21 18.09 1.69 -24.67
CA ALA A 21 19.51 1.81 -24.98
C ALA A 21 20.28 0.48 -24.86
N ALA A 22 19.79 -0.47 -24.06
CA ALA A 22 20.42 -1.77 -23.86
C ALA A 22 20.06 -2.84 -24.92
N VAL A 23 19.15 -2.54 -25.87
CA VAL A 23 18.61 -3.55 -26.80
C VAL A 23 18.68 -3.11 -28.27
N ASP A 24 19.09 -4.06 -29.10
CA ASP A 24 19.19 -3.94 -30.56
C ASP A 24 17.80 -3.91 -31.26
N HIS A 25 17.71 -3.28 -32.43
CA HIS A 25 16.46 -2.89 -33.11
C HIS A 25 15.46 -4.04 -33.40
N SER A 26 15.90 -5.31 -33.38
CA SER A 26 15.06 -6.48 -33.68
C SER A 26 14.20 -6.99 -32.51
N GLN A 27 14.49 -6.57 -31.27
CA GLN A 27 13.81 -7.05 -30.05
C GLN A 27 12.98 -5.96 -29.35
N GLN A 28 12.89 -4.76 -29.92
CA GLN A 28 12.20 -3.61 -29.32
C GLN A 28 10.71 -3.88 -28.99
N ALA A 29 10.01 -4.71 -29.79
CA ALA A 29 8.63 -5.11 -29.51
C ALA A 29 8.50 -6.03 -28.27
N VAL A 30 9.47 -6.93 -28.06
CA VAL A 30 9.51 -7.83 -26.90
C VAL A 30 9.85 -7.05 -25.63
N VAL A 31 10.81 -6.11 -25.71
CA VAL A 31 11.18 -5.27 -24.56
C VAL A 31 10.06 -4.31 -24.17
N THR A 32 9.36 -3.75 -25.15
CA THR A 32 8.19 -2.88 -24.90
C THR A 32 7.09 -3.64 -24.18
N SER A 33 6.74 -4.84 -24.66
CA SER A 33 5.73 -5.69 -24.02
C SER A 33 6.17 -6.18 -22.62
N ALA A 34 7.43 -6.57 -22.45
CA ALA A 34 8.00 -6.94 -21.15
C ALA A 34 7.97 -5.79 -20.14
N THR A 35 8.27 -4.56 -20.57
CA THR A 35 8.20 -3.35 -19.72
C THR A 35 6.76 -3.06 -19.31
N TYR A 36 5.81 -3.23 -20.24
CA TYR A 36 4.39 -3.04 -19.95
C TYR A 36 3.87 -4.08 -18.94
N LEU A 37 4.31 -5.33 -19.08
CA LEU A 37 4.02 -6.40 -18.12
C LEU A 37 4.63 -6.10 -16.76
N ALA A 38 5.91 -5.73 -16.69
CA ALA A 38 6.58 -5.37 -15.45
C ALA A 38 5.87 -4.22 -14.72
N ARG A 39 5.40 -3.21 -15.46
CA ARG A 39 4.60 -2.10 -14.90
C ARG A 39 3.25 -2.58 -14.36
N SER A 40 2.53 -3.40 -15.10
CA SER A 40 1.22 -3.93 -14.70
C SER A 40 1.32 -4.84 -13.46
N LEU A 41 2.33 -5.72 -13.47
CA LEU A 41 2.66 -6.60 -12.35
C LEU A 41 3.11 -5.80 -11.13
N GLY A 42 3.99 -4.82 -11.30
CA GLY A 42 4.43 -3.94 -10.22
C GLY A 42 3.27 -3.20 -9.55
N GLY A 43 2.31 -2.70 -10.33
CA GLY A 43 1.09 -2.08 -9.80
C GLY A 43 0.24 -3.05 -8.98
N THR A 44 -0.02 -4.25 -9.51
CA THR A 44 -0.86 -5.26 -8.85
C THR A 44 -0.21 -5.81 -7.58
N VAL A 45 1.10 -6.09 -7.65
CA VAL A 45 1.90 -6.58 -6.51
C VAL A 45 1.99 -5.49 -5.44
N GLY A 46 2.25 -4.23 -5.83
CA GLY A 46 2.29 -3.11 -4.90
C GLY A 46 0.97 -2.90 -4.15
N ILE A 47 -0.17 -2.97 -4.84
CA ILE A 47 -1.50 -2.87 -4.22
C ILE A 47 -1.75 -4.05 -3.28
N THR A 48 -1.43 -5.28 -3.71
CA THR A 48 -1.60 -6.49 -2.88
C THR A 48 -0.77 -6.42 -1.61
N ILE A 49 0.52 -6.05 -1.72
CA ILE A 49 1.41 -5.90 -0.56
C ILE A 49 0.89 -4.79 0.37
N GLY A 50 0.53 -3.63 -0.19
CA GLY A 50 -0.02 -2.52 0.59
C GLY A 50 -1.28 -2.92 1.36
N SER A 51 -2.21 -3.62 0.71
CA SER A 51 -3.43 -4.13 1.33
C SER A 51 -3.15 -5.17 2.43
N ALA A 52 -2.25 -6.13 2.17
CA ALA A 52 -1.89 -7.15 3.15
C ALA A 52 -1.25 -6.53 4.41
N VAL A 53 -0.33 -5.58 4.24
CA VAL A 53 0.32 -4.86 5.33
C VAL A 53 -0.70 -4.03 6.11
N TYR A 54 -1.55 -3.29 5.40
CA TYR A 54 -2.60 -2.48 6.00
C TYR A 54 -3.51 -3.33 6.90
N GLN A 55 -4.06 -4.41 6.35
CA GLN A 55 -4.97 -5.31 7.04
C GLN A 55 -4.30 -5.99 8.25
N ASN A 56 -3.02 -6.35 8.14
CA ASN A 56 -2.27 -6.95 9.23
C ASN A 56 -2.05 -5.96 10.38
N ILE A 57 -1.59 -4.74 10.08
CA ILE A 57 -1.33 -3.72 11.10
C ILE A 57 -2.64 -3.28 11.74
N LEU A 58 -3.66 -2.97 10.94
CA LEU A 58 -4.97 -2.55 11.44
C LEU A 58 -5.56 -3.59 12.39
N LYS A 59 -5.53 -4.88 12.01
CA LYS A 59 -5.94 -5.98 12.89
C LYS A 59 -5.14 -6.00 14.18
N ASN A 60 -3.82 -5.95 14.13
CA ASN A 60 -2.99 -6.02 15.32
C ASN A 60 -3.24 -4.84 16.27
N ARG A 61 -3.39 -3.62 15.75
CA ARG A 61 -3.63 -2.41 16.57
C ARG A 61 -5.02 -2.39 17.19
N LEU A 62 -6.04 -2.81 16.44
CA LEU A 62 -7.39 -2.97 16.97
C LEU A 62 -7.43 -4.02 18.08
N TRP A 63 -6.77 -5.16 17.91
CA TRP A 63 -6.69 -6.19 18.95
C TRP A 63 -5.89 -5.75 20.18
N ASP A 64 -4.80 -5.01 19.99
CA ASP A 64 -3.98 -4.48 21.09
C ASP A 64 -4.77 -3.46 21.94
N ARG A 65 -5.51 -2.56 21.29
CA ARG A 65 -6.28 -1.51 21.95
C ARG A 65 -7.62 -1.97 22.52
N PHE A 66 -8.29 -2.92 21.88
CA PHE A 66 -9.67 -3.27 22.22
C PHE A 66 -9.88 -4.74 22.59
N GLY A 67 -8.87 -5.60 22.46
CA GLY A 67 -8.99 -7.05 22.66
C GLY A 67 -9.39 -7.49 24.08
N HIS A 68 -9.35 -6.58 25.06
CA HIS A 68 -9.78 -6.80 26.44
C HIS A 68 -11.26 -6.48 26.67
N GLN A 69 -11.97 -5.90 25.69
CA GLN A 69 -13.38 -5.56 25.82
C GLN A 69 -14.30 -6.73 25.43
N PRO A 70 -15.46 -6.89 26.10
CA PRO A 70 -16.48 -7.85 25.68
C PRO A 70 -16.99 -7.47 24.28
N ASN A 71 -17.18 -8.46 23.40
CA ASN A 71 -17.56 -8.30 21.98
C ASN A 71 -16.51 -7.65 21.05
N ALA A 72 -15.27 -7.47 21.49
CA ALA A 72 -14.24 -6.86 20.65
C ALA A 72 -13.98 -7.61 19.34
N ALA A 73 -14.06 -8.95 19.33
CA ALA A 73 -13.81 -9.73 18.12
C ALA A 73 -14.81 -9.43 16.98
N ASP A 74 -16.08 -9.26 17.32
CA ASP A 74 -17.14 -8.95 16.35
C ASP A 74 -17.02 -7.51 15.85
N GLU A 75 -16.77 -6.57 16.76
CA GLU A 75 -16.63 -5.15 16.42
C GLU A 75 -15.40 -4.89 15.54
N ILE A 76 -14.25 -5.48 15.90
CA ILE A 76 -13.01 -5.41 15.10
C ILE A 76 -13.22 -6.01 13.71
N ARG A 77 -14.02 -7.07 13.58
CA ARG A 77 -14.35 -7.66 12.28
C ARG A 77 -15.21 -6.71 11.46
N ARG A 78 -16.26 -6.12 12.06
CA ARG A 78 -17.15 -5.15 11.39
C ARG A 78 -16.39 -3.93 10.88
N ILE A 79 -15.56 -3.31 11.73
CA ILE A 79 -14.73 -2.14 11.36
C ILE A 79 -13.75 -2.46 10.21
N ARG A 80 -13.24 -3.69 10.15
CA ARG A 80 -12.28 -4.09 9.11
C ARG A 80 -12.96 -4.47 7.79
N ASP A 81 -14.19 -4.97 7.86
CA ASP A 81 -14.96 -5.38 6.69
C ASP A 81 -15.70 -4.18 6.06
N ASP A 82 -16.15 -3.20 6.86
CA ASP A 82 -16.86 -2.01 6.41
C ASP A 82 -16.43 -0.74 7.16
N LEU A 83 -16.00 0.27 6.40
CA LEU A 83 -15.61 1.58 6.92
C LEU A 83 -16.82 2.42 7.37
N ASP A 84 -18.03 2.12 6.88
CA ASP A 84 -19.25 2.82 7.33
C ASP A 84 -19.61 2.47 8.79
N GLU A 85 -19.11 1.36 9.31
CA GLU A 85 -19.24 0.99 10.73
C GLU A 85 -18.51 1.97 11.66
N LEU A 86 -17.56 2.76 11.14
CA LEU A 86 -16.94 3.86 11.89
C LEU A 86 -17.96 4.90 12.37
N ARG A 87 -19.11 5.01 11.69
CA ARG A 87 -20.20 5.94 12.09
C ARG A 87 -21.09 5.37 13.19
N HIS A 88 -21.00 4.07 13.44
CA HIS A 88 -21.80 3.33 14.41
C HIS A 88 -20.97 2.79 15.57
N LEU A 89 -19.80 3.39 15.82
CA LEU A 89 -18.89 2.97 16.87
C LEU A 89 -19.49 3.18 18.27
N PRO A 90 -19.18 2.28 19.22
CA PRO A 90 -19.49 2.49 20.63
C PRO A 90 -18.80 3.75 21.18
N ASP A 91 -19.44 4.40 22.16
CA ASP A 91 -18.88 5.59 22.80
C ASP A 91 -17.48 5.30 23.40
N GLY A 92 -16.49 6.13 23.04
CA GLY A 92 -15.10 6.00 23.48
C GLY A 92 -14.19 5.14 22.58
N TRP A 93 -14.72 4.51 21.53
CA TRP A 93 -13.90 3.73 20.58
C TRP A 93 -13.30 4.57 19.44
N TYR A 94 -13.97 5.67 19.09
CA TYR A 94 -13.64 6.48 17.91
C TYR A 94 -12.15 6.86 17.84
N ASP A 95 -11.60 7.47 18.88
CA ASP A 95 -10.21 7.94 18.88
C ASP A 95 -9.22 6.78 18.71
N GLY A 96 -9.42 5.66 19.42
CA GLY A 96 -8.54 4.50 19.33
C GLY A 96 -8.61 3.78 18.00
N VAL A 97 -9.79 3.78 17.35
CA VAL A 97 -9.96 3.24 16.01
C VAL A 97 -9.26 4.14 14.99
N ILE A 98 -9.49 5.45 15.02
CA ILE A 98 -8.83 6.42 14.12
C ILE A 98 -7.31 6.37 14.25
N ASP A 99 -6.78 6.28 15.46
CA ASP A 99 -5.34 6.06 15.68
C ASP A 99 -4.84 4.77 15.03
N SER A 100 -5.59 3.68 15.17
CA SER A 100 -5.23 2.39 14.55
C SER A 100 -5.19 2.48 13.02
N PHE A 101 -6.12 3.24 12.43
CA PHE A 101 -6.11 3.54 10.99
C PHE A 101 -4.89 4.36 10.58
N MET A 102 -4.56 5.43 11.32
CA MET A 102 -3.37 6.26 11.05
C MET A 102 -2.08 5.44 11.13
N GLU A 103 -1.96 4.58 12.13
CA GLU A 103 -0.81 3.67 12.30
C GLU A 103 -0.72 2.64 11.18
N ALA A 104 -1.84 2.06 10.76
CA ALA A 104 -1.90 1.15 9.62
C ALA A 104 -1.42 1.86 8.34
N PHE A 105 -1.91 3.07 8.05
CA PHE A 105 -1.46 3.86 6.90
C PHE A 105 0.02 4.22 6.98
N ARG A 106 0.53 4.57 8.17
CA ARG A 106 1.95 4.84 8.37
C ARG A 106 2.81 3.59 8.11
N GLY A 107 2.35 2.42 8.52
CA GLY A 107 3.01 1.15 8.25
C GLY A 107 3.04 0.78 6.76
N VAL A 108 1.94 1.03 6.05
CA VAL A 108 1.89 0.88 4.58
C VAL A 108 2.89 1.83 3.91
N TRP A 109 2.91 3.10 4.33
CA TRP A 109 3.83 4.09 3.78
C TRP A 109 5.29 3.68 3.97
N LEU A 110 5.68 3.22 5.16
CA LEU A 110 7.03 2.72 5.44
C LEU A 110 7.35 1.48 4.59
N THR A 111 6.39 0.57 4.44
CA THR A 111 6.61 -0.65 3.64
C THR A 111 6.78 -0.32 2.17
N MET A 112 5.97 0.59 1.62
CA MET A 112 6.12 1.08 0.25
C MET A 112 7.43 1.84 0.07
N PHE A 113 7.87 2.60 1.08
CA PHE A 113 9.15 3.29 1.05
C PHE A 113 10.33 2.33 1.03
N VAL A 114 10.32 1.28 1.86
CA VAL A 114 11.34 0.22 1.87
C VAL A 114 11.36 -0.52 0.54
N LEU A 115 10.19 -0.89 0.02
CA LEU A 115 10.07 -1.56 -1.28
C LEU A 115 10.60 -0.69 -2.42
N ALA A 116 10.38 0.62 -2.36
CA ALA A 116 10.89 1.58 -3.35
C ALA A 116 12.41 1.80 -3.28
N ILE A 117 13.02 1.62 -2.10
CA ILE A 117 14.48 1.70 -1.95
C ILE A 117 15.16 0.38 -2.32
N ALA A 118 14.53 -0.76 -2.01
CA ALA A 118 15.08 -2.08 -2.26
C ALA A 118 14.91 -2.55 -3.72
N GLY A 119 13.95 -1.97 -4.45
CA GLY A 119 13.67 -2.26 -5.86
C GLY A 119 14.52 -1.48 -6.85
#